data_AF-A0A534LNJ0-F1
#
_entry.id   AF-A0A534LNJ0-F1
#
_cell.length_a   1.000
_cell.length_b   1.000
_cell.length_c   1.000
_cell.angle_alpha   90.00
_cell.angle_beta   90.00
_cell.angle_gamma   90.00
#
_symmetry.space_group_name_H-M   'P 1'
#
loop_
_entity.id
_entity.type
_entity.pdbx_description
1 polymer ?
#
loop_
_entity_poly.entity_id
_entity_poly.type
_entity_poly.pdbx_seq_one_letter_code
_entity_poly.pdbx_strand_id
1 'polypeptide(L)' 'MAKNVALADDVYESLQKEKREGESFSDVIRRMAARKPKLTELFGVLADVPEDEFQRFRTAALSVDRPLSEELGWKKKRPR' A
#
# COMPACT_ATOMS: atom_id res chain seq x y z
N MET A 1 -4.15 26.33 -11.66
CA MET A 1 -3.64 26.76 -12.99
C MET A 1 -2.93 25.61 -13.65
N ALA A 2 -3.19 25.36 -14.93
CA ALA A 2 -2.42 24.41 -15.72
C ALA A 2 -1.18 25.12 -16.31
N LYS A 3 -0.05 24.42 -16.34
CA LYS A 3 1.18 24.85 -17.03
C LYS A 3 1.52 23.77 -18.05
N ASN A 4 2.00 24.18 -19.22
CA ASN A 4 2.44 23.25 -20.25
C ASN A 4 3.92 22.94 -20.05
N VAL A 5 4.28 21.66 -20.15
CA VAL A 5 5.66 21.17 -20.08
C VAL A 5 5.92 20.25 -21.26
N ALA A 6 7.10 20.34 -21.85
CA ALA A 6 7.55 19.37 -22.84
C ALA A 6 8.08 18.13 -22.12
N LEU A 7 7.71 16.95 -22.60
CA LEU A 7 8.19 15.66 -22.10
C LEU A 7 8.88 14.92 -23.24
N ALA A 8 9.89 14.12 -22.91
CA ALA A 8 10.39 13.12 -23.85
C ALA A 8 9.30 12.06 -24.09
N ASP A 9 9.31 11.46 -25.28
CA ASP A 9 8.25 10.53 -25.70
C ASP A 9 8.17 9.30 -24.77
N ASP A 10 9.31 8.76 -24.36
CA ASP A 10 9.42 7.64 -23.42
C ASP A 10 8.81 7.96 -22.03
N VAL A 11 8.99 9.19 -21.55
CA VAL A 11 8.41 9.67 -20.30
C VAL A 11 6.89 9.79 -20.44
N TYR A 12 6.40 10.34 -21.56
CA TYR A 12 4.97 10.44 -21.83
C TYR A 12 4.30 9.05 -21.87
N GLU A 13 4.89 8.10 -22.60
CA GLU A 13 4.40 6.72 -22.68
C GLU A 13 4.39 6.03 -21.30
N SER A 14 5.42 6.27 -20.49
CA SER A 14 5.49 5.72 -19.13
C SER A 14 4.36 6.27 -18.25
N LEU A 15 4.11 7.58 -18.31
CA LEU A 15 3.00 8.19 -17.58
C LEU A 15 1.64 7.70 -18.09
N GLN A 16 1.51 7.47 -19.39
CA GLN A 16 0.27 6.96 -20.00
C GLN A 16 -0.05 5.54 -19.52
N LYS A 17 0.96 4.67 -19.41
CA LYS A 17 0.80 3.29 -18.88
C LYS A 17 0.37 3.27 -17.42
N GLU A 18 0.87 4.22 -16.62
CA GLU A 18 0.55 4.34 -15.20
C GLU A 18 -0.80 5.01 -14.92
N LYS A 19 -1.35 5.73 -15.90
CA LYS A 19 -2.57 6.53 -15.75
C LYS A 19 -3.80 5.64 -15.58
N ARG A 20 -4.59 5.92 -14.55
CA ARG A 20 -5.88 5.26 -14.31
C ARG A 20 -7.02 5.96 -15.06
N GLU A 21 -8.13 5.25 -15.25
CA GLU A 21 -9.34 5.82 -15.85
C GLU A 21 -9.82 7.05 -15.05
N GLY A 22 -10.11 8.14 -15.74
CA GLY A 22 -10.54 9.40 -15.12
C GLY A 22 -9.45 10.20 -14.37
N GLU A 23 -8.24 9.67 -14.19
CA GLU A 23 -7.12 10.36 -13.52
C GLU A 23 -6.53 11.43 -14.46
N SER A 24 -6.03 12.57 -13.96
CA SER A 24 -5.24 13.52 -14.78
C SER A 24 -3.74 13.18 -14.74
N PHE A 25 -2.94 13.65 -15.71
CA PHE A 25 -1.47 13.43 -15.64
C PHE A 25 -0.83 14.10 -14.42
N SER A 26 -1.39 15.22 -13.95
CA SER A 26 -0.94 15.86 -12.70
C SER A 26 -1.18 14.97 -11.48
N ASP A 27 -2.25 14.17 -11.50
CA ASP A 27 -2.56 13.26 -10.39
C ASP A 27 -1.68 12.02 -10.40
N VAL A 28 -1.36 11.49 -11.58
CA VAL A 28 -0.35 10.42 -11.75
C VAL A 28 0.99 10.88 -11.16
N ILE A 29 1.47 12.06 -11.55
CA ILE A 29 2.75 12.60 -11.06
C ILE A 29 2.71 12.76 -9.54
N ARG A 30 1.64 13.32 -8.97
CA ARG A 30 1.49 13.43 -7.50
C ARG A 30 1.50 12.07 -6.82
N ARG A 31 0.78 11.08 -7.36
CA ARG A 31 0.71 9.73 -6.82
C ARG A 31 2.05 9.01 -6.86
N MET A 32 2.84 9.21 -7.92
CA MET A 32 4.17 8.62 -8.06
C MET A 32 5.22 9.36 -7.22
N ALA A 33 5.11 10.68 -7.10
CA ALA A 33 5.99 11.49 -6.27
C ALA A 33 5.72 11.31 -4.76
N ALA A 34 4.49 10.92 -4.39
CA ALA A 34 4.17 10.54 -3.03
C ALA A 34 4.99 9.29 -2.66
N ARG A 35 5.99 9.47 -1.77
CA ARG A 35 6.72 8.36 -1.16
C ARG A 35 5.71 7.49 -0.41
N LYS A 36 5.41 6.30 -0.94
CA LYS A 36 4.76 5.26 -0.15
C LYS A 36 5.84 4.60 0.71
N PRO A 37 5.59 4.40 2.02
CA PRO A 37 6.46 3.56 2.82
C PRO A 37 6.52 2.18 2.15
N LYS A 38 7.74 1.66 1.94
CA LYS A 38 7.88 0.35 1.33
C LYS A 38 7.52 -0.68 2.38
N LEU A 39 6.69 -1.67 2.04
CA LEU A 39 6.38 -2.76 2.98
C LEU A 39 7.65 -3.47 3.49
N THR A 40 8.71 -3.48 2.68
CA THR A 40 10.02 -4.00 3.06
C THR A 40 10.66 -3.24 4.22
N GLU A 41 10.38 -1.95 4.37
CA GLU A 41 10.88 -1.14 5.49
C GLU A 41 10.21 -1.53 6.83
N LEU A 42 9.08 -2.26 6.78
CA LEU A 42 8.40 -2.78 7.96
C LEU A 42 8.86 -4.19 8.37
N PHE A 43 9.77 -4.80 7.62
CA PHE A 43 10.28 -6.14 7.92
C PHE A 43 11.00 -6.15 9.26
N GLY A 44 10.55 -7.00 10.19
CA GLY A 44 11.16 -7.15 11.51
C GLY A 44 10.76 -6.08 12.55
N VAL A 45 9.88 -5.13 12.23
CA VAL A 45 9.45 -4.08 13.17
C VAL A 45 8.85 -4.63 14.48
N LEU A 46 8.29 -5.84 14.44
CA LEU A 46 7.72 -6.51 15.62
C LEU A 46 8.62 -7.64 16.16
N ALA A 47 9.85 -7.78 15.69
CA ALA A 47 10.72 -8.92 16.05
C ALA A 47 11.13 -8.89 17.53
N ASP A 48 11.30 -7.70 18.10
CA ASP A 48 11.74 -7.51 19.49
C ASP A 48 10.57 -7.35 20.48
N VAL A 49 9.32 -7.43 20.00
CA VAL A 49 8.15 -7.28 20.86
C VAL A 49 7.96 -8.55 21.70
N PRO A 50 7.83 -8.42 23.04
CA PRO A 50 7.53 -9.56 23.91
C PRO A 50 6.27 -10.32 23.47
N GLU A 51 6.27 -11.63 23.63
CA GLU A 51 5.19 -12.51 23.15
C GLU A 51 3.81 -12.11 23.70
N ASP A 52 3.73 -11.75 24.97
CA ASP A 52 2.48 -11.32 25.61
C ASP A 52 1.96 -10.00 25.03
N GLU A 53 2.85 -9.05 24.77
CA GLU A 53 2.52 -7.77 24.14
C GLU A 53 2.10 -7.95 22.68
N PHE A 54 2.79 -8.82 21.93
CA PHE A 54 2.44 -9.18 20.57
C PHE A 54 1.05 -9.82 20.49
N GLN A 55 0.71 -10.74 21.40
CA GLN A 55 -0.61 -11.37 21.41
C GLN A 55 -1.74 -10.39 21.74
N ARG A 56 -1.49 -9.41 22.63
CA ARG A 56 -2.44 -8.33 22.92
C ARG A 56 -2.66 -7.44 21.70
N PHE A 57 -1.57 -7.00 21.06
CA PHE A 57 -1.63 -6.24 19.81
C PHE A 57 -2.38 -7.00 18.71
N ARG A 58 -2.04 -8.29 18.50
CA ARG A 58 -2.68 -9.15 17.50
C ARG A 58 -4.18 -9.31 17.75
N THR A 59 -4.58 -9.48 19.01
CA THR A 59 -5.98 -9.61 19.39
C THR A 59 -6.75 -8.32 19.12
N ALA A 60 -6.17 -7.17 19.49
CA ALA A 60 -6.74 -5.86 19.21
C ALA A 60 -6.85 -5.60 17.70
N ALA A 61 -5.79 -5.87 16.94
CA ALA A 61 -5.78 -5.71 15.48
C ALA A 61 -6.89 -6.54 14.82
N LEU A 62 -6.98 -7.84 15.14
CA LEU A 62 -8.01 -8.73 14.60
C LEU A 62 -9.44 -8.38 15.05
N SER A 63 -9.60 -7.68 16.18
CA SER A 63 -10.91 -7.24 16.65
C SER A 63 -11.49 -6.06 15.86
N VAL A 64 -10.61 -5.26 15.23
CA VAL A 64 -10.97 -4.15 14.33
C VAL A 64 -11.14 -4.65 12.89
N ASP A 65 -10.50 -5.77 12.54
CA ASP A 65 -10.36 -6.32 11.18
C ASP A 65 -11.53 -7.20 10.69
N ARG A 66 -12.72 -7.05 11.27
CA ARG A 66 -13.91 -7.84 10.85
C ARG A 66 -14.29 -7.69 9.37
N PRO A 67 -14.13 -6.54 8.68
CA PRO A 67 -14.46 -6.48 7.25
C PRO A 67 -13.40 -7.14 6.35
N LEU A 68 -12.11 -7.01 6.66
CA LEU A 68 -11.04 -7.34 5.72
C LEU A 68 -10.75 -8.85 5.64
N SER A 69 -10.86 -9.55 6.76
CA SER A 69 -10.63 -11.01 6.83
C SER A 69 -11.76 -11.81 6.17
N GLU A 70 -13.00 -11.30 6.21
CA GLU A 70 -14.15 -11.84 5.49
C GLU A 70 -14.07 -11.53 3.98
N GLU A 71 -13.68 -10.31 3.59
CA GLU A 71 -13.52 -9.90 2.19
C GLU A 71 -12.37 -10.62 1.46
N LEU A 72 -11.23 -10.87 2.13
CA LEU A 72 -10.04 -11.48 1.52
C LEU A 72 -10.05 -13.02 1.54
N GLY A 73 -11.04 -13.65 2.16
CA GLY A 73 -11.18 -15.12 2.16
C GLY A 73 -9.99 -15.86 2.78
N TRP A 74 -9.24 -15.23 3.69
CA TRP A 74 -8.09 -15.83 4.35
C TRP A 74 -8.52 -16.94 5.31
N LYS A 75 -8.55 -18.17 4.82
CA LYS A 75 -8.76 -19.35 5.65
C LYS A 75 -7.55 -19.54 6.58
N LYS A 76 -7.77 -19.38 7.89
CA LYS A 76 -6.83 -19.80 8.94
C LYS A 76 -6.41 -21.26 8.69
N LYS A 77 -5.23 -21.50 8.12
CA LYS A 77 -4.62 -22.84 8.13
C LYS A 77 -4.25 -23.13 9.59
N ARG A 78 -4.89 -24.13 10.19
CA ARG A 78 -4.49 -24.65 11.50
C ARG A 78 -3.08 -25.27 11.35
N PRO A 79 -2.11 -24.92 12.20
CA PRO A 79 -0.84 -25.65 12.23
C PRO A 79 -1.11 -27.09 12.69
N ARG A 80 -0.38 -28.04 12.11
CA ARG A 80 -0.37 -29.45 12.52
C ARG A 80 0.50 -29.64 13.75
#